data_AF-A0A7C7ZIV9-F1
#
_entry.id   AF-A0A7C7ZIV9-F1
#
_cell.length_a   1.000
_cell.length_b   1.000
_cell.length_c   1.000
_cell.angle_alpha   90.00
_cell.angle_beta   90.00
_cell.angle_gamma   90.00
#
_symmetry.space_group_name_H-M   'P 1'
#
loop_
_entity.id
_entity.type
_entity.pdbx_description
1 polymer ?
#
loop_
_entity_poly.entity_id
_entity_poly.type
_entity_poly.pdbx_seq_one_letter_code
_entity_poly.pdbx_strand_id
1 'polypeptide(L)'
;MTTTTFKLIEDGQSHEINASVDATSVRLDTTTALGALGWTQKPEGLCQGDVCVPVASSPDLITDRGIHLEGLAELLGRPLAINRDHAVASLGAAAESHGAQLTGGEAPDFTLPDLAGNEHTLSSFRGKKVLLIAYASW
;
A
#
# COMPACT_ATOMS: atom_id res chain seq x y z
N MET A 1 -6.03 -20.46 -18.73
CA MET A 1 -5.51 -19.48 -17.76
C MET A 1 -4.02 -19.45 -17.94
N THR A 2 -3.47 -18.33 -18.39
CA THR A 2 -2.03 -18.21 -18.63
C THR A 2 -1.40 -17.67 -17.36
N THR A 3 -0.52 -18.47 -16.75
CA THR A 3 0.29 -18.01 -15.62
C THR A 3 1.34 -17.05 -16.16
N THR A 4 1.44 -15.86 -15.58
CA THR A 4 2.44 -14.85 -15.90
C THR A 4 3.16 -14.41 -14.64
N THR A 5 4.38 -13.91 -14.79
CA THR A 5 5.01 -13.10 -13.75
C THR A 5 4.29 -11.77 -13.67
N PHE A 6 3.88 -11.36 -12.48
CA PHE A 6 3.17 -10.14 -12.18
C PHE A 6 3.97 -9.31 -11.17
N LYS A 7 4.16 -8.03 -11.46
CA LYS A 7 4.92 -7.13 -10.59
C LYS A 7 3.99 -6.44 -9.61
N LEU A 8 4.19 -6.67 -8.32
CA LEU A 8 3.50 -5.95 -7.24
C LEU A 8 4.48 -4.95 -6.63
N ILE A 9 4.12 -3.67 -6.66
CA ILE A 9 4.87 -2.59 -6.04
C ILE A 9 4.20 -2.28 -4.69
N GLU A 10 4.95 -2.38 -3.61
CA GLU A 10 4.51 -2.08 -2.25
C GLU A 10 5.52 -1.15 -1.59
N ASP A 11 5.10 0.02 -1.11
CA ASP A 11 5.96 1.00 -0.42
C ASP A 11 7.31 1.26 -1.13
N GLY A 12 7.28 1.29 -2.46
CA GLY A 12 8.44 1.49 -3.33
C GLY A 12 9.30 0.25 -3.59
N GLN A 13 9.01 -0.87 -2.93
CA GLN A 13 9.62 -2.17 -3.20
C GLN A 13 8.84 -2.92 -4.29
N SER A 14 9.55 -3.66 -5.15
CA SER A 14 8.93 -4.45 -6.22
C SER A 14 9.09 -5.93 -5.96
N HIS A 15 8.00 -6.68 -6.09
CA HIS A 15 7.93 -8.12 -5.93
C HIS A 15 7.44 -8.75 -7.23
N GLU A 16 8.09 -9.81 -7.68
CA GLU A 16 7.64 -10.59 -8.83
C GLU A 16 6.91 -11.84 -8.32
N ILE A 17 5.63 -11.97 -8.68
CA ILE A 17 4.72 -12.99 -8.15
C ILE A 17 4.02 -13.66 -9.33
N ASN A 18 3.92 -14.99 -9.30
CA ASN A 18 3.13 -15.71 -10.30
C ASN A 18 1.66 -15.33 -10.16
N ALA A 19 1.01 -15.05 -11.29
CA ALA A 19 -0.39 -14.66 -11.31
C ALA A 19 -1.16 -15.29 -12.47
N SER A 20 -2.45 -15.53 -12.24
CA SER A 20 -3.43 -15.64 -13.32
C SER A 20 -4.15 -14.31 -13.47
N VAL A 21 -4.04 -13.72 -14.65
CA VAL A 21 -4.70 -12.45 -14.98
C VAL A 21 -5.84 -12.73 -15.96
N ASP A 22 -7.04 -12.25 -15.65
CA ASP A 22 -8.16 -12.20 -16.59
C ASP A 22 -8.65 -10.77 -16.80
N ALA A 23 -9.70 -10.59 -17.58
CA ALA A 23 -10.23 -9.27 -17.93
C ALA A 23 -10.74 -8.48 -16.70
N THR A 24 -11.08 -9.17 -15.61
CA THR A 24 -11.79 -8.61 -14.47
C THR A 24 -11.03 -8.70 -13.16
N SER A 25 -10.05 -9.61 -13.06
CA SER A 25 -9.40 -9.95 -11.80
C SER A 25 -7.94 -10.35 -11.98
N VAL A 26 -7.16 -10.10 -10.93
CA VAL A 26 -5.81 -10.63 -10.79
C VAL A 26 -5.79 -11.57 -9.59
N ARG A 27 -5.37 -12.83 -9.82
CA ARG A 27 -5.08 -13.77 -8.73
C ARG A 27 -3.60 -14.05 -8.66
N LEU A 28 -3.01 -13.76 -7.50
CA LEU A 28 -1.61 -13.98 -7.22
C LEU A 28 -1.42 -15.32 -6.51
N ASP A 29 -0.25 -15.95 -6.68
CA ASP A 29 0.15 -17.06 -5.82
C ASP A 29 0.06 -16.65 -4.34
N THR A 30 -0.75 -17.37 -3.57
CA THR A 30 -1.11 -16.99 -2.19
C THR A 30 0.11 -16.88 -1.30
N THR A 31 0.98 -17.89 -1.30
CA THR A 31 2.13 -17.95 -0.38
C THR A 31 3.12 -16.84 -0.69
N THR A 32 3.43 -16.63 -1.97
CA THR A 32 4.38 -15.60 -2.39
C THR A 32 3.83 -14.19 -2.14
N ALA A 33 2.55 -13.96 -2.44
CA ALA A 33 1.91 -12.67 -2.20
C ALA A 33 1.83 -12.31 -0.71
N LEU A 34 1.42 -13.25 0.14
CA LEU A 34 1.34 -13.00 1.58
C LEU A 34 2.74 -12.78 2.18
N GLY A 35 3.73 -13.58 1.78
CA GLY A 35 5.12 -13.42 2.22
C GLY A 35 5.73 -12.08 1.79
N ALA A 36 5.44 -11.62 0.56
CA ALA A 36 5.88 -10.32 0.06
C ALA A 36 5.33 -9.15 0.89
N LEU A 37 4.05 -9.23 1.26
CA LEU A 37 3.35 -8.19 2.02
C LEU A 37 3.52 -8.31 3.54
N GLY A 38 4.26 -9.31 4.03
CA GLY A 38 4.45 -9.56 5.46
C GLY A 38 3.24 -10.16 6.18
N TRP A 39 2.28 -10.72 5.44
CA TRP A 39 1.10 -11.38 5.99
C TRP A 39 1.28 -12.90 6.06
N THR A 40 0.54 -13.53 6.96
CA THR A 40 0.48 -14.98 7.13
C THR A 40 -0.96 -15.43 7.26
N GLN A 41 -1.30 -16.61 6.75
CA GLN A 41 -2.63 -17.17 6.92
C GLN A 41 -2.68 -18.02 8.20
N LYS A 42 -3.65 -17.73 9.07
CA LYS A 42 -3.94 -18.46 10.32
C LYS A 42 -5.43 -18.81 10.39
N PRO A 43 -5.88 -19.69 11.32
CA PRO A 43 -7.31 -20.02 11.45
C PRO A 43 -8.21 -18.80 11.69
N GLU A 44 -7.71 -17.76 12.36
CA GLU A 44 -8.45 -16.54 12.66
C GLU A 44 -8.55 -15.58 11.46
N GLY A 45 -7.69 -15.74 10.44
CA GLY A 45 -7.67 -14.89 9.24
C GLY A 45 -6.27 -14.64 8.67
N LEU A 46 -6.12 -13.52 7.96
CA LEU A 46 -4.81 -13.02 7.53
C LEU A 46 -4.20 -12.21 8.66
N CYS A 47 -2.98 -12.53 9.06
CA CYS A 47 -2.32 -11.90 10.19
C CYS A 47 -0.96 -11.30 9.83
N GLN A 48 -0.70 -10.10 10.34
CA GLN A 48 0.60 -9.42 10.32
C GLN A 48 0.95 -9.05 11.76
N GLY A 49 1.92 -9.75 12.34
CA GLY A 49 2.19 -9.66 13.79
C GLY A 49 0.99 -10.11 14.61
N ASP A 50 0.52 -9.22 15.49
CA ASP A 50 -0.63 -9.44 16.39
C ASP A 50 -1.97 -8.98 15.78
N VAL A 51 -1.94 -8.31 14.62
CA VAL A 51 -3.15 -7.87 13.90
C VAL A 51 -3.61 -8.99 12.98
N CYS A 52 -4.88 -9.39 13.11
CA CYS A 52 -5.51 -10.39 12.25
C CYS A 52 -6.82 -9.86 11.66
N VAL A 53 -6.99 -10.01 10.35
CA VAL A 53 -8.18 -9.62 9.60
C VAL A 53 -8.97 -10.87 9.18
N PRO A 54 -10.23 -11.02 9.62
CA PRO A 54 -11.04 -12.18 9.27
C PRO A 54 -11.30 -12.28 7.76
N VAL A 55 -11.07 -13.46 7.17
CA VAL A 55 -11.34 -13.74 5.75
C VAL A 55 -12.66 -14.48 5.51
N ALA A 56 -13.31 -14.95 6.58
CA ALA A 56 -14.54 -15.75 6.48
C ALA A 56 -15.70 -14.99 5.79
N SER A 57 -15.69 -13.66 5.85
CA SER A 57 -16.65 -12.79 5.16
C SER A 57 -16.36 -12.62 3.66
N SER A 58 -15.25 -13.16 3.16
CA SER A 58 -14.76 -12.96 1.79
C SER A 58 -14.33 -14.29 1.16
N PRO A 59 -15.28 -15.21 0.86
CA PRO A 59 -14.97 -16.58 0.44
C PRO A 59 -14.19 -16.65 -0.89
N ASP A 60 -14.32 -15.64 -1.75
CA ASP A 60 -13.60 -15.58 -3.03
C ASP A 60 -12.17 -15.02 -2.90
N LEU A 61 -11.80 -14.51 -1.73
CA LEU A 61 -10.51 -13.86 -1.51
C LEU A 61 -9.35 -14.82 -1.72
N ILE A 62 -9.42 -16.02 -1.12
CA ILE A 62 -8.39 -17.05 -1.24
C ILE A 62 -9.05 -18.31 -1.76
N THR A 63 -8.62 -18.77 -2.94
CA THR A 63 -9.00 -20.09 -3.44
C THR A 63 -7.75 -20.86 -3.85
N ASP A 64 -7.94 -22.08 -4.32
CA ASP A 64 -6.95 -22.90 -5.03
C ASP A 64 -6.24 -22.19 -6.20
N ARG A 65 -6.87 -21.17 -6.79
CA ARG A 65 -6.34 -20.36 -7.89
C ARG A 65 -5.46 -19.20 -7.42
N GLY A 66 -5.28 -19.04 -6.11
CA GLY A 66 -4.52 -17.93 -5.52
C GLY A 66 -5.40 -16.89 -4.83
N ILE A 67 -4.75 -15.83 -4.37
CA ILE A 67 -5.37 -14.71 -3.66
C ILE A 67 -5.82 -13.62 -4.62
N HIS A 68 -7.06 -13.15 -4.47
CA HIS A 68 -7.64 -12.07 -5.28
C HIS A 68 -7.08 -10.72 -4.85
N LEU A 69 -6.30 -10.07 -5.72
CA LEU A 69 -5.54 -8.87 -5.38
C LEU A 69 -6.44 -7.69 -5.01
N GLU A 70 -7.49 -7.46 -5.80
CA GLU A 70 -8.47 -6.41 -5.58
C GLU A 70 -9.22 -6.60 -4.25
N GLY A 71 -9.65 -7.83 -3.98
CA GLY A 71 -10.32 -8.17 -2.72
C GLY A 71 -9.39 -8.06 -1.52
N LEU A 72 -8.10 -8.38 -1.68
CA LEU A 72 -7.11 -8.23 -0.62
C LEU A 72 -6.90 -6.75 -0.28
N ALA A 73 -6.77 -5.90 -1.29
CA ALA A 73 -6.63 -4.47 -1.08
C ALA A 73 -7.85 -3.85 -0.38
N GLU A 74 -9.05 -4.24 -0.81
CA GLU A 74 -10.30 -3.82 -0.17
C GLU A 74 -10.37 -4.27 1.30
N LEU A 75 -10.08 -5.55 1.58
CA LEU A 75 -10.09 -6.10 2.94
C LEU A 75 -9.10 -5.37 3.86
N LEU A 76 -7.91 -5.04 3.35
CA LEU A 76 -6.86 -4.37 4.11
C LEU A 76 -7.02 -2.84 4.15
N GLY A 77 -8.04 -2.28 3.47
CA GLY A 77 -8.23 -0.82 3.39
C GLY A 77 -7.06 -0.11 2.70
N ARG A 78 -6.43 -0.78 1.72
CA ARG A 78 -5.23 -0.28 1.03
C ARG A 78 -5.57 0.22 -0.37
N PRO A 79 -5.06 1.39 -0.80
CA PRO A 79 -5.26 1.88 -2.15
C PRO A 79 -4.52 1.00 -3.16
N LEU A 80 -5.18 0.65 -4.26
CA LEU A 80 -4.66 -0.24 -5.29
C LEU A 80 -4.84 0.37 -6.68
N ALA A 81 -3.76 0.41 -7.45
CA ALA A 81 -3.77 0.71 -8.88
C ALA A 81 -3.25 -0.51 -9.66
N ILE A 82 -3.99 -0.95 -10.69
CA ILE A 82 -3.63 -2.13 -11.49
C ILE A 82 -3.55 -1.75 -12.97
N ASN A 83 -2.51 -2.22 -13.65
CA ASN A 83 -2.44 -2.31 -15.10
C ASN A 83 -2.28 -3.79 -15.51
N ARG A 84 -3.38 -4.40 -15.96
CA ARG A 84 -3.43 -5.83 -16.30
C ARG A 84 -2.67 -6.14 -17.59
N ASP A 85 -2.70 -5.23 -18.56
CA ASP A 85 -2.01 -5.38 -19.86
C ASP A 85 -0.49 -5.46 -19.70
N HIS A 86 0.03 -4.79 -18.68
CA HIS A 86 1.46 -4.79 -18.34
C HIS A 86 1.81 -5.66 -17.13
N ALA A 87 0.87 -6.48 -16.64
CA ALA A 87 1.04 -7.36 -15.48
C ALA A 87 1.69 -6.66 -14.26
N VAL A 88 1.19 -5.48 -13.90
CA VAL A 88 1.73 -4.68 -12.79
C VAL A 88 0.63 -4.08 -11.93
N ALA A 89 0.86 -4.01 -10.62
CA ALA A 89 0.03 -3.27 -9.69
C ALA A 89 0.89 -2.51 -8.67
N SER A 90 0.33 -1.43 -8.13
CA SER A 90 0.87 -0.68 -7.00
C SER A 90 -0.14 -0.72 -5.85
N LEU A 91 0.30 -1.21 -4.69
CA LEU A 91 -0.48 -1.31 -3.47
C LEU A 91 0.13 -0.36 -2.43
N GLY A 92 -0.56 0.75 -2.15
CA GLY A 92 -0.12 1.73 -1.17
C GLY A 92 -0.42 1.29 0.27
N ALA A 93 0.20 1.93 1.25
CA ALA A 93 -0.09 1.70 2.66
C ALA A 93 -1.55 2.05 3.04
N ALA A 94 -2.07 1.40 4.08
CA ALA A 94 -3.44 1.62 4.55
C ALA A 94 -3.60 3.05 5.10
N ALA A 95 -4.74 3.70 4.84
CA ALA A 95 -4.96 5.08 5.29
C ALA A 95 -4.80 5.25 6.82
N GLU A 96 -5.10 4.22 7.59
CA GLU A 96 -4.98 4.20 9.05
C GLU A 96 -3.52 4.23 9.54
N SER A 97 -2.57 3.63 8.79
CA SER A 97 -1.14 3.72 9.13
C SER A 97 -0.58 5.13 8.88
N HIS A 98 -1.14 5.87 7.93
CA HIS A 98 -0.84 7.29 7.73
C HIS A 98 -1.54 8.18 8.78
N GLY A 99 -2.76 7.83 9.19
CA GLY A 99 -3.55 8.60 10.15
C GLY A 99 -2.91 8.69 11.54
N ALA A 100 -2.25 7.62 12.01
CA ALA A 100 -1.57 7.60 13.31
C ALA A 100 -0.35 8.55 13.40
N GLN A 101 0.27 8.91 12.27
CA GLN A 101 1.29 9.98 12.25
C GLN A 101 0.67 11.38 12.28
N LEU A 102 -0.56 11.53 11.76
CA LEU A 102 -1.29 12.80 11.73
C LEU A 102 -1.96 13.14 13.08
N THR A 103 -2.22 12.14 13.94
CA THR A 103 -2.83 12.35 15.26
C THR A 103 -1.91 13.03 16.27
N GLY A 104 -0.59 13.00 16.06
CA GLY A 104 0.36 13.73 16.90
C GLY A 104 0.20 15.26 16.78
N GLY A 105 -0.38 15.75 15.69
CA GLY A 105 -0.61 17.19 15.45
C GLY A 105 0.66 18.04 15.29
N GLU A 106 1.84 17.46 15.47
CA GLU A 106 3.12 18.12 15.25
C GLU A 106 3.67 17.75 13.88
N ALA A 107 3.81 18.76 13.02
CA ALA A 107 4.47 18.59 11.73
C ALA A 107 5.97 18.31 11.93
N PRO A 108 6.59 17.41 11.15
CA PRO A 108 8.03 17.17 11.21
C PRO A 108 8.83 18.46 10.99
N ASP A 109 9.88 18.66 11.77
CA ASP A 109 10.73 19.86 11.67
C ASP A 109 11.76 19.72 10.54
N PHE A 110 11.30 19.85 9.30
CA PHE A 110 12.14 19.78 8.11
C PHE A 110 12.82 21.12 7.79
N THR A 111 13.93 21.05 7.06
CA THR A 111 14.62 22.20 6.47
C THR A 111 14.61 22.06 4.95
N LEU A 112 14.16 23.09 4.24
CA LEU A 112 14.15 23.14 2.78
C LEU A 112 14.73 24.47 2.28
N PRO A 113 15.45 24.46 1.14
CA PRO A 113 15.90 25.69 0.50
C PRO A 113 14.74 26.43 -0.19
N ASP A 114 14.78 27.76 -0.16
CA ASP A 114 13.94 28.60 -1.02
C ASP A 114 14.50 28.69 -2.46
N LEU A 115 13.82 29.46 -3.32
CA LEU A 115 14.23 29.66 -4.72
C LEU A 115 15.59 30.36 -4.88
N ALA A 116 16.08 31.04 -3.83
CA ALA A 116 17.41 31.65 -3.80
C ALA A 116 18.45 30.75 -3.13
N GLY A 117 18.07 29.53 -2.72
CA GLY A 117 18.94 28.56 -2.06
C GLY A 117 19.16 28.82 -0.57
N ASN A 118 18.40 29.73 0.06
CA ASN A 118 18.50 29.93 1.50
C ASN A 118 17.70 28.85 2.23
N GLU A 119 18.30 28.25 3.25
CA GLU A 119 17.66 27.21 4.05
C GLU A 119 16.61 27.80 5.00
N HIS A 120 15.43 27.19 5.03
CA HIS A 120 14.34 27.52 5.96
C HIS A 120 13.92 26.27 6.74
N THR A 121 14.04 26.33 8.07
CA THR A 121 13.55 25.28 8.97
C THR A 121 12.14 25.59 9.46
N LEU A 122 11.23 24.61 9.48
CA LEU A 122 9.83 24.82 9.85
C LEU A 122 9.67 25.47 11.25
N SER A 123 10.46 25.04 12.23
CA SER A 123 10.43 25.57 13.59
C SER A 123 10.80 27.04 13.70
N SER A 124 11.49 27.62 12.70
CA SER A 124 11.78 29.06 12.65
C SER A 124 10.53 29.92 12.51
N PHE A 125 9.40 29.32 12.08
CA PHE A 125 8.12 30.00 11.95
C PHE A 125 7.21 29.85 13.18
N ARG A 126 7.67 29.21 14.26
CA ARG A 126 6.88 29.11 15.51
C ARG A 126 6.44 30.52 15.99
N GLY A 127 5.21 30.60 16.47
CA GLY A 127 4.58 31.86 16.89
C GLY A 127 3.94 32.68 15.74
N LYS A 128 3.99 32.20 14.50
CA LYS A 128 3.31 32.79 13.33
C LYS A 128 2.22 31.84 12.82
N LYS A 129 1.19 32.38 12.16
CA LYS A 129 0.26 31.56 11.36
C LYS A 129 0.97 31.19 10.05
N VAL A 130 1.11 29.90 9.79
CA VAL A 130 1.83 29.36 8.61
C VAL A 130 0.86 28.48 7.81
N LEU A 131 0.87 28.64 6.49
CA LEU A 131 0.21 27.74 5.55
C LEU A 131 1.28 26.97 4.79
N LEU A 132 1.30 25.65 4.92
CA LEU A 132 2.17 24.76 4.15
C LEU A 132 1.37 24.19 2.98
N ILE A 133 1.91 24.35 1.77
CA ILE A 133 1.30 23.84 0.54
C ILE A 133 2.31 22.90 -0.12
N ALA A 134 2.01 21.60 -0.11
CA ALA A 134 2.70 20.63 -0.96
C ALA A 134 1.96 20.56 -2.30
N TYR A 135 2.66 20.81 -3.41
CA TYR A 135 2.09 20.74 -4.74
C TYR A 135 3.05 20.06 -5.72
N ALA A 136 2.48 19.46 -6.75
CA ALA A 136 3.18 19.06 -7.97
C ALA A 136 2.44 19.70 -9.14
N SER A 137 3.17 20.05 -10.21
CA SER A 137 2.51 20.62 -11.39
C SER A 137 1.70 19.57 -12.14
N TRP A 138 2.10 18.29 -12.06
CA TRP A 138 1.49 17.11 -12.70
C TRP A 138 2.25 15.86 -12.29
#